data_AF-A0A661ECJ8-F1
#
_entry.id   AF-A0A661ECJ8-F1
#
_cell.length_a   1.000
_cell.length_b   1.000
_cell.length_c   1.000
_cell.angle_alpha   90.00
_cell.angle_beta   90.00
_cell.angle_gamma   90.00
#
_symmetry.space_group_name_H-M   'P 1'
#
loop_
_entity.id
_entity.type
_entity.pdbx_description
1 polymer ?
#
loop_
_entity_poly.entity_id
_entity_poly.type
_entity_poly.pdbx_seq_one_letter_code
_entity_poly.pdbx_strand_id
1 'polypeptide(L)'
;MEISTILTYLALLITAYGITQENIRLQLNLTSVSYKIIFFLTAFILYFTAFDITKDILENNVRDYFCNWSSYLWESKYAIILSVNIYCLYKILIPSKLTKRNQKQFLNLIHELRGYKKLSILHKIIKENIDNIFKIKYKKTTLDKILNYIAKDRMFLQARKNNINDIFQYAISDKLIINSVAKNNEPLGLDILKKIIEYKEFDDNFKNEFIIKILKNRNSYIYKEYIIRQSGAIYKFFNDNQDFEKGLDIGRNIAFAILELIEDNQHLLELVYQEYNTNPLISHIDNLFYTLENTDPNVSHYSNIPFFIQTTILNKIDLSKESESVGFHFLNKLFDVVKELNVKISNDNQHKEQLNKIFNSLYVSFIEKAKNSHGDKKIYIGCHYVDYMFNDLYFENIKRHTDQFEEHIQKAGDDIKKSLCKMYLLVLDESRSREFCEDHRHYTHSRGNDTIKKEWGRIKKLLEATSECSS
;
A
#
# COMPACT_ATOMS: atom_id res chain seq x y z
N MET A 1 -53.57 28.21 2.80
CA MET A 1 -53.27 26.80 2.54
C MET A 1 -53.47 26.06 3.85
N GLU A 2 -54.38 25.09 3.90
CA GLU A 2 -54.65 24.37 5.15
C GLU A 2 -53.41 23.57 5.60
N ILE A 3 -53.22 23.40 6.91
CA ILE A 3 -52.10 22.64 7.49
C ILE A 3 -52.08 21.21 6.95
N SER A 4 -53.26 20.61 6.75
CA SER A 4 -53.47 19.31 6.10
C SER A 4 -52.79 19.25 4.71
N THR A 5 -52.94 20.31 3.93
CA THR A 5 -52.39 20.44 2.58
C THR A 5 -50.87 20.57 2.64
N ILE A 6 -50.34 21.40 3.56
CA ILE A 6 -48.89 21.57 3.76
C ILE A 6 -48.23 20.25 4.19
N LEU A 7 -48.83 19.54 5.14
CA LEU A 7 -48.34 18.23 5.60
C LEU A 7 -48.41 17.17 4.51
N THR A 8 -49.42 17.21 3.65
CA THR A 8 -49.55 16.30 2.50
C THR A 8 -48.42 16.52 1.50
N TYR A 9 -48.14 17.78 1.12
CA TYR A 9 -47.05 18.08 0.20
C TYR A 9 -45.67 17.80 0.83
N LEU A 10 -45.47 18.06 2.12
CA LEU A 10 -44.24 17.68 2.84
C LEU A 10 -44.07 16.15 2.90
N ALA A 11 -45.15 15.41 3.18
CA ALA A 11 -45.14 13.95 3.18
C ALA A 11 -44.83 13.40 1.78
N LEU A 12 -45.47 13.92 0.73
CA LEU A 12 -45.20 13.53 -0.65
C LEU A 12 -43.78 13.91 -1.08
N LEU A 13 -43.26 15.07 -0.66
CA LEU A 13 -41.91 15.52 -0.97
C LEU A 13 -40.84 14.70 -0.23
N ILE A 14 -41.06 14.35 1.03
CA ILE A 14 -40.18 13.45 1.80
C ILE A 14 -40.28 12.02 1.27
N THR A 15 -41.47 11.58 0.84
CA THR A 15 -41.67 10.28 0.21
C THR A 15 -41.02 10.23 -1.16
N ALA A 16 -41.13 11.29 -1.98
CA ALA A 16 -40.47 11.40 -3.28
C ALA A 16 -38.96 11.55 -3.14
N TYR A 17 -38.47 12.35 -2.19
CA TYR A 17 -37.05 12.47 -1.86
C TYR A 17 -36.51 11.13 -1.35
N GLY A 18 -37.25 10.49 -0.43
CA GLY A 18 -37.04 9.13 0.04
C GLY A 18 -36.93 8.18 -1.15
N ILE A 19 -37.94 8.10 -2.01
CA ILE A 19 -37.97 7.29 -3.24
C ILE A 19 -36.80 7.61 -4.18
N THR A 20 -36.37 8.87 -4.35
CA THR A 20 -35.22 9.19 -5.22
C THR A 20 -33.87 8.79 -4.61
N GLN A 21 -33.68 8.95 -3.30
CA GLN A 21 -32.50 8.43 -2.57
C GLN A 21 -32.55 6.89 -2.46
N GLU A 22 -33.76 6.33 -2.39
CA GLU A 22 -34.09 4.92 -2.28
C GLU A 22 -34.17 4.22 -3.63
N ASN A 23 -34.29 4.90 -4.77
CA ASN A 23 -34.46 4.23 -6.08
C ASN A 23 -33.24 3.35 -6.34
N ILE A 24 -32.06 3.85 -5.97
CA ILE A 24 -30.81 3.09 -6.02
C ILE A 24 -30.80 1.95 -4.98
N ARG A 25 -31.50 2.01 -3.85
CA ARG A 25 -31.51 0.91 -2.84
C ARG A 25 -32.62 -0.12 -3.08
N LEU A 26 -33.79 0.31 -3.55
CA LEU A 26 -34.92 -0.48 -4.01
C LEU A 26 -34.57 -1.25 -5.29
N GLN A 27 -33.93 -0.61 -6.28
CA GLN A 27 -33.39 -1.30 -7.47
C GLN A 27 -32.31 -2.34 -7.10
N LEU A 28 -31.66 -2.17 -5.95
CA LEU A 28 -30.58 -3.04 -5.48
C LEU A 28 -30.98 -4.04 -4.39
N ASN A 29 -32.27 -4.15 -4.05
CA ASN A 29 -32.80 -5.08 -3.02
C ASN A 29 -32.15 -4.96 -1.62
N LEU A 30 -31.59 -3.80 -1.28
CA LEU A 30 -30.88 -3.56 0.00
C LEU A 30 -31.83 -3.20 1.17
N THR A 31 -33.13 -3.15 0.93
CA THR A 31 -34.15 -2.87 1.94
C THR A 31 -34.65 -4.17 2.57
N SER A 32 -34.73 -4.23 3.89
CA SER A 32 -35.27 -5.41 4.59
C SER A 32 -36.70 -5.74 4.12
N VAL A 33 -37.07 -7.02 4.15
CA VAL A 33 -38.43 -7.47 3.76
C VAL A 33 -39.50 -6.70 4.55
N SER A 34 -39.25 -6.44 5.83
CA SER A 34 -40.13 -5.64 6.69
C SER A 34 -40.29 -4.21 6.17
N TYR A 35 -39.22 -3.56 5.68
CA TYR A 35 -39.31 -2.23 5.06
C TYR A 35 -40.15 -2.26 3.79
N LYS A 36 -39.93 -3.26 2.91
CA LYS A 36 -40.72 -3.38 1.67
C LYS A 36 -42.21 -3.52 1.98
N ILE A 37 -42.56 -4.37 2.95
CA ILE A 37 -43.94 -4.55 3.41
C ILE A 37 -44.51 -3.22 3.91
N ILE A 38 -43.80 -2.50 4.79
CA ILE A 38 -44.25 -1.21 5.32
C ILE A 38 -44.41 -0.18 4.20
N PHE A 39 -43.45 -0.09 3.29
CA PHE A 39 -43.50 0.82 2.14
C PHE A 39 -44.72 0.54 1.24
N PHE A 40 -44.94 -0.73 0.85
CA PHE A 40 -46.11 -1.12 0.07
C PHE A 40 -47.42 -0.85 0.80
N LEU A 41 -47.47 -1.11 2.11
CA LEU A 41 -48.65 -0.85 2.93
C LEU A 41 -48.93 0.65 3.05
N THR A 42 -47.88 1.48 3.12
CA THR A 42 -47.99 2.95 3.15
C THR A 42 -48.46 3.49 1.80
N ALA A 43 -47.92 2.98 0.69
CA ALA A 43 -48.36 3.32 -0.67
C ALA A 43 -49.79 2.88 -0.95
N PHE A 44 -50.18 1.71 -0.44
CA PHE A 44 -51.54 1.19 -0.51
C PHE A 44 -52.52 2.10 0.27
N ILE A 45 -52.18 2.48 1.51
CA ILE A 45 -53.00 3.43 2.28
C ILE A 45 -53.12 4.78 1.55
N LEU A 46 -52.02 5.31 0.99
CA LEU A 46 -52.04 6.54 0.18
C LEU A 46 -52.97 6.43 -1.03
N TYR A 47 -52.93 5.30 -1.75
CA TYR A 47 -53.77 5.06 -2.91
C TYR A 47 -55.25 4.97 -2.54
N PHE A 48 -55.60 4.18 -1.50
CA PHE A 48 -56.99 4.02 -1.08
C PHE A 48 -57.57 5.30 -0.49
N THR A 49 -56.77 6.08 0.23
CA THR A 49 -57.22 7.34 0.83
C THR A 49 -57.35 8.51 -0.15
N ALA A 50 -57.04 8.29 -1.44
CA ALA A 50 -57.25 9.23 -2.53
C ALA A 50 -58.69 9.16 -3.11
N PHE A 51 -59.47 8.12 -2.79
CA PHE A 51 -60.84 7.98 -3.25
C PHE A 51 -61.83 8.51 -2.21
N ASP A 52 -62.74 9.40 -2.64
CA ASP A 52 -63.78 9.99 -1.77
C ASP A 52 -64.71 8.93 -1.16
N ILE A 53 -64.98 7.85 -1.90
CA ILE A 53 -65.75 6.69 -1.40
C ILE A 53 -65.16 6.11 -0.12
N THR A 54 -63.84 6.16 0.04
CA THR A 54 -63.17 5.62 1.23
C THR A 54 -63.35 6.55 2.43
N LYS A 55 -63.46 7.86 2.20
CA LYS A 55 -63.87 8.83 3.22
C LYS A 55 -65.27 8.53 3.69
N ASP A 56 -66.20 8.37 2.76
CA ASP A 56 -67.62 8.16 3.05
C ASP A 56 -67.85 6.85 3.80
N ILE A 57 -67.17 5.78 3.42
CA ILE A 57 -67.25 4.49 4.13
C ILE A 57 -66.72 4.63 5.57
N LEU A 58 -65.62 5.36 5.78
CA LEU A 58 -65.01 5.53 7.10
C LEU A 58 -65.84 6.47 7.99
N GLU A 59 -66.36 7.56 7.43
CA GLU A 59 -67.17 8.54 8.15
C GLU A 59 -68.60 8.06 8.42
N ASN A 60 -69.16 7.19 7.58
CA ASN A 60 -70.53 6.68 7.78
C ASN A 60 -70.57 5.37 8.56
N ASN A 61 -69.70 4.39 8.28
CA ASN A 61 -69.79 3.07 8.93
C ASN A 61 -69.02 2.97 10.26
N VAL A 62 -67.96 3.77 10.47
CA VAL A 62 -67.15 3.73 11.71
C VAL A 62 -67.66 4.73 12.74
N ARG A 63 -68.34 5.79 12.30
CA ARG A 63 -68.93 6.82 13.17
C ARG A 63 -69.97 6.26 14.13
N ASP A 64 -70.73 5.25 13.71
CA ASP A 64 -71.74 4.58 14.53
C ASP A 64 -71.14 3.79 15.71
N TYR A 65 -69.85 3.42 15.63
CA TYR A 65 -69.17 2.63 16.66
C TYR A 65 -68.11 3.40 17.47
N PHE A 66 -67.49 4.44 16.88
CA PHE A 66 -66.33 5.14 17.46
C PHE A 66 -66.46 6.68 17.38
N CYS A 67 -67.62 7.23 17.75
CA CYS A 67 -67.93 8.68 17.78
C CYS A 67 -66.72 9.64 17.75
N ASN A 68 -66.75 10.61 16.83
CA ASN A 68 -65.75 11.64 16.56
C ASN A 68 -64.33 11.17 16.16
N TRP A 69 -63.93 9.92 16.41
CA TRP A 69 -62.60 9.43 16.05
C TRP A 69 -62.41 9.20 14.55
N SER A 70 -63.47 8.90 13.79
CA SER A 70 -63.40 8.68 12.35
C SER A 70 -62.92 9.92 11.59
N SER A 71 -63.41 11.11 11.95
CA SER A 71 -62.98 12.40 11.40
C SER A 71 -61.51 12.69 11.74
N TYR A 72 -61.10 12.48 13.00
CA TYR A 72 -59.71 12.66 13.42
C TYR A 72 -58.75 11.70 12.71
N LEU A 73 -59.13 10.43 12.52
CA LEU A 73 -58.32 9.44 11.80
C LEU A 73 -58.17 9.81 10.32
N TRP A 74 -59.25 10.28 9.69
CA TRP A 74 -59.22 10.71 8.30
C TRP A 74 -58.31 11.93 8.09
N GLU A 75 -58.34 12.90 9.00
CA GLU A 75 -57.46 14.07 8.97
C GLU A 75 -55.99 13.70 9.31
N SER A 76 -55.79 12.73 10.19
CA SER A 76 -54.46 12.28 10.65
C SER A 76 -53.73 11.36 9.67
N LYS A 77 -54.38 10.87 8.60
CA LYS A 77 -53.80 9.90 7.67
C LYS A 77 -52.44 10.32 7.10
N TYR A 78 -52.31 11.60 6.74
CA TYR A 78 -51.06 12.13 6.19
C TYR A 78 -49.95 12.26 7.25
N ALA A 79 -50.31 12.53 8.51
CA ALA A 79 -49.37 12.51 9.62
C ALA A 79 -48.90 11.07 9.95
N ILE A 80 -49.79 10.08 9.85
CA ILE A 80 -49.46 8.66 10.00
C ILE A 80 -48.50 8.22 8.89
N ILE A 81 -48.81 8.53 7.62
CA ILE A 81 -47.96 8.24 6.46
C ILE A 81 -46.58 8.89 6.61
N LEU A 82 -46.54 10.18 6.98
CA LEU A 82 -45.30 10.91 7.23
C LEU A 82 -44.49 10.24 8.35
N SER A 83 -45.12 9.89 9.46
CA SER A 83 -44.46 9.25 10.62
C SER A 83 -43.88 7.89 10.26
N VAL A 84 -44.61 7.08 9.49
CA VAL A 84 -44.14 5.78 8.99
C VAL A 84 -42.95 5.97 8.06
N ASN A 85 -42.99 6.93 7.13
CA ASN A 85 -41.88 7.21 6.22
C ASN A 85 -40.64 7.73 6.95
N ILE A 86 -40.81 8.62 7.94
CA ILE A 86 -39.71 9.09 8.80
C ILE A 86 -39.10 7.92 9.59
N TYR A 87 -39.93 7.04 10.15
CA TYR A 87 -39.47 5.85 10.86
C TYR A 87 -38.69 4.89 9.95
N CYS A 88 -39.17 4.71 8.72
CA CYS A 88 -38.53 3.90 7.71
C CYS A 88 -37.15 4.47 7.31
N LEU A 89 -37.07 5.77 7.03
CA LEU A 89 -35.81 6.48 6.81
C LEU A 89 -34.87 6.34 8.01
N TYR A 90 -35.39 6.49 9.23
CA TYR A 90 -34.62 6.32 10.46
C TYR A 90 -34.04 4.90 10.59
N LYS A 91 -34.81 3.85 10.31
CA LYS A 91 -34.36 2.46 10.32
C LYS A 91 -33.28 2.14 9.29
N ILE A 92 -33.22 2.91 8.21
CA ILE A 92 -32.21 2.79 7.16
C ILE A 92 -30.96 3.63 7.46
N LEU A 93 -31.14 4.80 8.06
CA LEU A 93 -30.03 5.66 8.49
C LEU A 93 -29.25 5.05 9.65
N ILE A 94 -29.94 4.35 10.57
CA ILE A 94 -29.29 3.73 11.73
C ILE A 94 -28.14 2.79 11.31
N PRO A 95 -28.33 1.79 10.42
CA PRO A 95 -27.23 0.90 10.01
C PRO A 95 -26.13 1.58 9.19
N SER A 96 -26.37 2.76 8.62
CA SER A 96 -25.39 3.46 7.77
C SER A 96 -24.36 4.27 8.56
N LYS A 97 -24.63 4.59 9.83
CA LYS A 97 -23.70 5.31 10.72
C LYS A 97 -23.25 4.40 11.86
N LEU A 98 -22.01 3.97 11.84
CA LEU A 98 -21.46 3.08 12.86
C LEU A 98 -21.43 3.76 14.24
N THR A 99 -22.03 3.10 15.22
CA THR A 99 -22.01 3.45 16.64
C THR A 99 -21.68 2.19 17.46
N LYS A 100 -21.40 2.36 18.76
CA LYS A 100 -21.20 1.20 19.67
C LYS A 100 -22.42 0.27 19.77
N ARG A 101 -23.64 0.75 19.45
CA ARG A 101 -24.90 0.01 19.67
C ARG A 101 -25.38 -0.79 18.46
N ASN A 102 -24.99 -0.41 17.24
CA ASN A 102 -25.50 -0.97 16.00
C ASN A 102 -24.45 -1.75 15.19
N GLN A 103 -23.34 -2.16 15.80
CA GLN A 103 -22.24 -2.87 15.11
C GLN A 103 -22.73 -4.06 14.27
N LYS A 104 -23.60 -4.92 14.82
CA LYS A 104 -24.16 -6.07 14.08
C LYS A 104 -24.94 -5.64 12.83
N GLN A 105 -25.71 -4.57 12.91
CA GLN A 105 -26.49 -4.05 11.77
C GLN A 105 -25.56 -3.46 10.70
N PHE A 106 -24.52 -2.75 11.12
CA PHE A 106 -23.49 -2.21 10.23
C PHE A 106 -22.69 -3.33 9.54
N LEU A 107 -22.33 -4.38 10.28
CA LEU A 107 -21.64 -5.56 9.75
C LEU A 107 -22.49 -6.29 8.69
N ASN A 108 -23.79 -6.49 8.97
CA ASN A 108 -24.71 -7.07 8.00
C ASN A 108 -24.78 -6.23 6.72
N LEU A 109 -24.84 -4.90 6.85
CA LEU A 109 -24.82 -3.99 5.70
C LEU A 109 -23.53 -4.14 4.87
N ILE A 110 -22.36 -4.27 5.51
CA ILE A 110 -21.10 -4.55 4.82
C ILE A 110 -21.19 -5.87 4.04
N HIS A 111 -21.66 -6.94 4.68
CA HIS A 111 -21.79 -8.25 4.04
C HIS A 111 -22.75 -8.23 2.85
N GLU A 112 -23.90 -7.58 2.98
CA GLU A 112 -24.88 -7.42 1.89
C GLU A 112 -24.26 -6.65 0.72
N LEU A 113 -23.64 -5.50 0.97
CA LEU A 113 -23.00 -4.70 -0.10
C LEU A 113 -21.88 -5.47 -0.81
N ARG A 114 -21.12 -6.28 -0.08
CA ARG A 114 -20.12 -7.18 -0.65
C ARG A 114 -20.77 -8.29 -1.47
N GLY A 115 -21.79 -8.96 -0.95
CA GLY A 115 -22.53 -10.02 -1.63
C GLY A 115 -23.13 -9.56 -2.96
N TYR A 116 -23.65 -8.32 -3.00
CA TYR A 116 -24.18 -7.70 -4.21
C TYR A 116 -23.13 -6.96 -5.08
N LYS A 117 -21.84 -7.06 -4.74
CA LYS A 117 -20.72 -6.41 -5.45
C LYS A 117 -20.88 -4.89 -5.61
N LYS A 118 -21.50 -4.21 -4.64
CA LYS A 118 -21.76 -2.75 -4.65
C LYS A 118 -20.63 -1.98 -3.97
N LEU A 119 -19.42 -2.14 -4.49
CA LEU A 119 -18.19 -1.59 -3.91
C LEU A 119 -18.17 -0.05 -3.86
N SER A 120 -18.78 0.64 -4.82
CA SER A 120 -18.87 2.11 -4.81
C SER A 120 -19.66 2.65 -3.61
N ILE A 121 -20.78 2.01 -3.27
CA ILE A 121 -21.61 2.36 -2.11
C ILE A 121 -20.87 1.99 -0.83
N LEU A 122 -20.24 0.82 -0.81
CA LEU A 122 -19.43 0.38 0.33
C LEU A 122 -18.30 1.37 0.62
N HIS A 123 -17.59 1.85 -0.39
CA HIS A 123 -16.56 2.89 -0.23
C HIS A 123 -17.12 4.17 0.40
N LYS A 124 -18.30 4.62 -0.04
CA LYS A 124 -18.95 5.81 0.55
C LYS A 124 -19.28 5.60 2.03
N ILE A 125 -19.82 4.44 2.38
CA ILE A 125 -20.14 4.10 3.78
C ILE A 125 -18.87 4.00 4.63
N ILE A 126 -17.80 3.38 4.11
CA ILE A 126 -16.50 3.33 4.81
C ILE A 126 -15.99 4.74 5.04
N LYS A 127 -15.99 5.60 4.00
CA LYS A 127 -15.53 6.99 4.11
C LYS A 127 -16.28 7.77 5.18
N GLU A 128 -17.60 7.66 5.22
CA GLU A 128 -18.45 8.35 6.21
C GLU A 128 -18.25 7.83 7.65
N ASN A 129 -17.70 6.62 7.81
CA ASN A 129 -17.60 5.94 9.11
C ASN A 129 -16.17 5.61 9.55
N ILE A 130 -15.17 6.00 8.77
CA ILE A 130 -13.78 5.64 8.99
C ILE A 130 -13.33 6.02 10.42
N ASP A 131 -13.63 7.24 10.84
CA ASP A 131 -13.34 7.71 12.20
C ASP A 131 -14.01 6.85 13.27
N ASN A 132 -15.27 6.47 13.06
CA ASN A 132 -16.01 5.65 14.00
C ASN A 132 -15.45 4.21 14.05
N ILE A 133 -15.04 3.65 12.91
CA ILE A 133 -14.43 2.31 12.83
C ILE A 133 -13.17 2.28 13.71
N PHE A 134 -12.22 3.20 13.47
CA PHE A 134 -10.97 3.26 14.23
C PHE A 134 -11.20 3.62 15.71
N LYS A 135 -12.04 4.63 15.98
CA LYS A 135 -12.37 5.04 17.35
C LYS A 135 -13.00 3.90 18.16
N ILE A 136 -13.93 3.14 17.59
CA ILE A 136 -14.58 2.04 18.33
C ILE A 136 -13.63 0.86 18.49
N LYS A 137 -12.80 0.56 17.48
CA LYS A 137 -11.84 -0.55 17.54
C LYS A 137 -10.74 -0.31 18.58
N TYR A 138 -10.14 0.88 18.58
CA TYR A 138 -8.90 1.15 19.31
C TYR A 138 -9.06 2.05 20.54
N LYS A 139 -10.03 2.98 20.54
CA LYS A 139 -10.21 3.90 21.68
C LYS A 139 -11.01 3.22 22.79
N LYS A 140 -10.30 2.59 23.73
CA LYS A 140 -10.89 2.10 24.98
C LYS A 140 -11.43 3.28 25.79
N THR A 141 -12.74 3.35 25.98
CA THR A 141 -13.35 4.33 26.87
C THR A 141 -13.25 3.89 28.33
N THR A 142 -13.32 4.82 29.27
CA THR A 142 -13.38 4.54 30.73
C THR A 142 -14.48 3.53 31.07
N LEU A 143 -15.61 3.62 30.36
CA LEU A 143 -16.73 2.67 30.41
C LEU A 143 -16.35 1.25 29.99
N ASP A 144 -15.47 1.06 28.99
CA ASP A 144 -15.01 -0.27 28.57
C ASP A 144 -14.07 -0.89 29.62
N LYS A 145 -13.28 -0.07 30.32
CA LYS A 145 -12.46 -0.51 31.47
C LYS A 145 -13.34 -0.93 32.65
N ILE A 146 -14.37 -0.14 32.96
CA ILE A 146 -15.34 -0.41 34.02
C ILE A 146 -16.20 -1.64 33.69
N LEU A 147 -16.69 -1.78 32.46
CA LEU A 147 -17.46 -2.94 32.01
C LEU A 147 -16.61 -4.22 32.04
N ASN A 148 -15.33 -4.17 31.66
CA ASN A 148 -14.43 -5.32 31.81
C ASN A 148 -14.19 -5.72 33.27
N TYR A 149 -14.27 -4.76 34.20
CA TYR A 149 -14.12 -4.99 35.64
C TYR A 149 -15.41 -5.54 36.28
N ILE A 150 -16.58 -5.15 35.78
CA ILE A 150 -17.90 -5.50 36.32
C ILE A 150 -18.52 -6.74 35.63
N ALA A 151 -18.06 -7.12 34.44
CA ALA A 151 -18.79 -8.10 33.61
C ALA A 151 -18.78 -9.54 34.14
N LYS A 152 -19.90 -9.92 34.75
CA LYS A 152 -20.40 -11.30 34.82
C LYS A 152 -20.82 -11.87 33.46
N ASP A 153 -21.25 -11.02 32.51
CA ASP A 153 -21.66 -11.45 31.15
C ASP A 153 -20.54 -11.32 30.11
N ARG A 154 -19.60 -12.28 30.13
CA ARG A 154 -18.49 -12.36 29.16
C ARG A 154 -18.98 -12.49 27.71
N MET A 155 -20.13 -13.14 27.48
CA MET A 155 -20.63 -13.42 26.12
C MET A 155 -21.02 -12.17 25.32
N PHE A 156 -21.67 -11.17 25.94
CA PHE A 156 -22.13 -9.97 25.23
C PHE A 156 -20.97 -9.05 24.84
N LEU A 157 -19.99 -8.88 25.74
CA LEU A 157 -18.77 -8.11 25.45
C LEU A 157 -17.93 -8.81 24.37
N GLN A 158 -17.85 -10.13 24.41
CA GLN A 158 -17.14 -10.92 23.40
C GLN A 158 -17.82 -10.79 22.02
N ALA A 159 -19.15 -10.87 21.95
CA ALA A 159 -19.89 -10.67 20.69
C ALA A 159 -19.68 -9.28 20.09
N ARG A 160 -19.66 -8.22 20.90
CA ARG A 160 -19.34 -6.85 20.42
C ARG A 160 -17.91 -6.70 19.95
N LYS A 161 -16.95 -7.27 20.68
CA LYS A 161 -15.53 -7.27 20.30
C LYS A 161 -15.34 -8.00 18.97
N ASN A 162 -16.03 -9.12 18.76
CA ASN A 162 -16.00 -9.86 17.51
C ASN A 162 -16.59 -9.01 16.36
N ASN A 163 -17.76 -8.39 16.56
CA ASN A 163 -18.38 -7.57 15.51
C ASN A 163 -17.50 -6.40 15.05
N ILE A 164 -16.83 -5.67 15.94
CA ILE A 164 -15.96 -4.56 15.50
C ILE A 164 -14.69 -5.06 14.79
N ASN A 165 -14.15 -6.20 15.21
CA ASN A 165 -13.02 -6.83 14.53
C ASN A 165 -13.41 -7.28 13.12
N ASP A 166 -14.58 -7.90 12.98
CA ASP A 166 -15.12 -8.32 11.68
C ASP A 166 -15.41 -7.10 10.79
N ILE A 167 -16.02 -6.04 11.34
CA ILE A 167 -16.21 -4.78 10.60
C ILE A 167 -14.88 -4.28 10.08
N PHE A 168 -13.86 -4.21 10.93
CA PHE A 168 -12.54 -3.73 10.50
C PHE A 168 -11.94 -4.64 9.44
N GLN A 169 -11.96 -5.96 9.65
CA GLN A 169 -11.45 -6.92 8.69
C GLN A 169 -12.13 -6.73 7.32
N TYR A 170 -13.47 -6.68 7.29
CA TYR A 170 -14.22 -6.67 6.04
C TYR A 170 -14.36 -5.28 5.38
N ALA A 171 -14.13 -4.21 6.12
CA ALA A 171 -14.24 -2.83 5.64
C ALA A 171 -12.90 -2.15 5.39
N ILE A 172 -11.82 -2.65 6.00
CA ILE A 172 -10.47 -2.08 5.90
C ILE A 172 -9.51 -3.12 5.35
N SER A 173 -9.18 -4.16 6.11
CA SER A 173 -8.05 -5.07 5.84
C SER A 173 -8.31 -6.16 4.80
N ASP A 174 -9.51 -6.22 4.23
CA ASP A 174 -9.88 -7.25 3.27
C ASP A 174 -9.25 -6.98 1.90
N LYS A 175 -8.66 -8.02 1.31
CA LYS A 175 -8.02 -7.96 -0.01
C LYS A 175 -8.94 -7.42 -1.11
N LEU A 176 -10.25 -7.71 -1.07
CA LEU A 176 -11.21 -7.15 -2.03
C LEU A 176 -11.35 -5.64 -1.88
N ILE A 177 -11.37 -5.14 -0.64
CA ILE A 177 -11.44 -3.70 -0.36
C ILE A 177 -10.14 -3.03 -0.79
N ILE A 178 -8.99 -3.56 -0.37
CA ILE A 178 -7.68 -3.03 -0.75
C ILE A 178 -7.56 -2.92 -2.27
N ASN A 179 -7.88 -3.99 -3.00
CA ASN A 179 -7.89 -4.00 -4.47
C ASN A 179 -8.83 -2.94 -5.06
N SER A 180 -10.06 -2.87 -4.53
CA SER A 180 -11.08 -1.97 -5.04
C SER A 180 -10.73 -0.50 -4.80
N VAL A 181 -10.17 -0.18 -3.64
CA VAL A 181 -9.75 1.16 -3.25
C VAL A 181 -8.51 1.58 -4.04
N ALA A 182 -7.49 0.73 -4.16
CA ALA A 182 -6.31 1.01 -4.98
C ALA A 182 -6.66 1.25 -6.46
N LYS A 183 -7.65 0.54 -6.99
CA LYS A 183 -8.04 0.66 -8.41
C LYS A 183 -9.01 1.81 -8.68
N ASN A 184 -9.98 2.04 -7.79
CA ASN A 184 -11.16 2.87 -8.11
C ASN A 184 -11.35 4.05 -7.16
N ASN A 185 -10.64 4.13 -6.03
CA ASN A 185 -10.86 5.17 -5.02
C ASN A 185 -9.62 5.41 -4.14
N GLU A 186 -8.49 5.73 -4.76
CA GLU A 186 -7.23 6.03 -4.06
C GLU A 186 -7.37 7.05 -2.91
N PRO A 187 -8.20 8.13 -3.02
CA PRO A 187 -8.40 9.06 -1.91
C PRO A 187 -8.91 8.39 -0.63
N LEU A 188 -9.85 7.44 -0.74
CA LEU A 188 -10.31 6.67 0.42
C LEU A 188 -9.19 5.83 1.01
N GLY A 189 -8.34 5.22 0.17
CA GLY A 189 -7.22 4.43 0.67
C GLY A 189 -6.18 5.26 1.39
N LEU A 190 -5.95 6.49 0.93
CA LEU A 190 -5.12 7.47 1.62
C LEU A 190 -5.74 7.89 2.96
N ASP A 191 -7.06 8.10 3.02
CA ASP A 191 -7.77 8.40 4.28
C ASP A 191 -7.66 7.23 5.29
N ILE A 192 -7.77 5.98 4.81
CA ILE A 192 -7.53 4.77 5.61
C ILE A 192 -6.10 4.73 6.11
N LEU A 193 -5.12 4.93 5.23
CA LEU A 193 -3.71 4.91 5.59
C LEU A 193 -3.37 5.96 6.66
N LYS A 194 -3.88 7.19 6.52
CA LYS A 194 -3.76 8.25 7.52
C LYS A 194 -4.30 7.83 8.88
N LYS A 195 -5.46 7.16 8.92
CA LYS A 195 -6.07 6.68 10.16
C LYS A 195 -5.28 5.53 10.80
N ILE A 196 -4.70 4.62 10.01
CA ILE A 196 -3.82 3.58 10.54
C ILE A 196 -2.60 4.20 11.23
N ILE A 197 -1.97 5.19 10.60
CA ILE A 197 -0.81 5.90 11.14
C ILE A 197 -1.19 6.69 12.41
N GLU A 198 -2.32 7.43 12.38
CA GLU A 198 -2.82 8.23 13.51
C GLU A 198 -2.99 7.39 14.78
N TYR A 199 -3.52 6.17 14.64
CA TYR A 199 -3.75 5.28 15.76
C TYR A 199 -2.50 4.47 16.18
N LYS A 200 -1.38 4.58 15.44
CA LYS A 200 -0.13 3.83 15.66
C LYS A 200 -0.33 2.30 15.71
N GLU A 201 -1.24 1.79 14.89
CA GLU A 201 -1.59 0.37 14.90
C GLU A 201 -0.96 -0.38 13.72
N PHE A 202 -0.49 -1.61 13.99
CA PHE A 202 0.06 -2.51 12.98
C PHE A 202 -1.08 -3.23 12.22
N ASP A 203 -1.60 -2.62 11.17
CA ASP A 203 -2.27 -3.35 10.08
C ASP A 203 -1.37 -3.39 8.84
N ASP A 204 -0.37 -4.27 8.87
CA ASP A 204 0.61 -4.39 7.80
C ASP A 204 -0.02 -4.86 6.49
N ASN A 205 -1.13 -5.60 6.56
CA ASN A 205 -1.83 -6.11 5.40
C ASN A 205 -2.40 -4.95 4.57
N PHE A 206 -3.12 -4.01 5.19
CA PHE A 206 -3.64 -2.86 4.43
C PHE A 206 -2.51 -1.97 3.93
N LYS A 207 -1.60 -1.54 4.81
CA LYS A 207 -0.56 -0.56 4.49
C LYS A 207 0.28 -1.01 3.29
N ASN A 208 0.84 -2.23 3.37
CA ASN A 208 1.76 -2.71 2.35
C ASN A 208 1.02 -3.09 1.07
N GLU A 209 -0.07 -3.86 1.14
CA GLU A 209 -0.78 -4.27 -0.07
C GLU A 209 -1.35 -3.08 -0.85
N PHE A 210 -1.87 -2.06 -0.15
CA PHE A 210 -2.39 -0.86 -0.80
C PHE A 210 -1.28 -0.07 -1.53
N ILE A 211 -0.16 0.17 -0.85
CA ILE A 211 0.97 0.92 -1.41
C ILE A 211 1.60 0.17 -2.57
N ILE A 212 1.87 -1.14 -2.42
CA ILE A 212 2.44 -1.96 -3.50
C ILE A 212 1.53 -1.92 -4.73
N LYS A 213 0.21 -2.05 -4.59
CA LYS A 213 -0.74 -1.97 -5.72
C LYS A 213 -0.72 -0.63 -6.44
N ILE A 214 -0.60 0.46 -5.68
CA ILE A 214 -0.44 1.81 -6.24
C ILE A 214 0.87 1.90 -7.02
N LEU A 215 1.97 1.45 -6.41
CA LEU A 215 3.30 1.52 -7.01
C LEU A 215 3.41 0.68 -8.30
N LYS A 216 2.67 -0.43 -8.38
CA LYS A 216 2.55 -1.28 -9.58
C LYS A 216 1.65 -0.68 -10.67
N ASN A 217 0.93 0.41 -10.42
CA ASN A 217 0.02 1.03 -11.38
C ASN A 217 0.51 2.42 -11.82
N ARG A 218 1.14 2.49 -13.00
CA ARG A 218 1.62 3.77 -13.59
C ARG A 218 0.53 4.84 -13.74
N ASN A 219 -0.73 4.43 -13.88
CA ASN A 219 -1.85 5.36 -14.04
C ASN A 219 -2.36 5.91 -12.71
N SER A 220 -1.93 5.35 -11.58
CA SER A 220 -2.34 5.77 -10.25
C SER A 220 -2.03 7.25 -10.03
N TYR A 221 -2.96 7.96 -9.40
CA TYR A 221 -2.76 9.35 -9.03
C TYR A 221 -1.65 9.47 -7.97
N ILE A 222 -1.69 8.62 -6.95
CA ILE A 222 -0.66 8.58 -5.92
C ILE A 222 0.72 8.22 -6.52
N TYR A 223 0.78 7.26 -7.44
CA TYR A 223 2.04 6.95 -8.14
C TYR A 223 2.58 8.18 -8.89
N LYS A 224 1.75 8.90 -9.64
CA LYS A 224 2.19 10.09 -10.40
C LYS A 224 2.67 11.21 -9.47
N GLU A 225 1.98 11.44 -8.36
CA GLU A 225 2.38 12.47 -7.39
C GLU A 225 3.66 12.08 -6.63
N TYR A 226 3.78 10.81 -6.23
CA TYR A 226 4.89 10.34 -5.40
C TYR A 226 6.15 10.03 -6.21
N ILE A 227 6.03 9.21 -7.26
CA ILE A 227 7.15 8.68 -8.04
C ILE A 227 7.60 9.66 -9.12
N ILE A 228 6.67 10.23 -9.89
CA ILE A 228 7.02 11.08 -11.04
C ILE A 228 7.26 12.54 -10.61
N ARG A 229 6.34 13.13 -9.85
CA ARG A 229 6.41 14.56 -9.49
C ARG A 229 7.28 14.85 -8.28
N GLN A 230 7.44 13.88 -7.38
CA GLN A 230 8.25 13.96 -6.16
C GLN A 230 8.00 15.26 -5.36
N SER A 231 6.74 15.71 -5.32
CA SER A 231 6.38 17.00 -4.72
C SER A 231 4.92 17.03 -4.25
N GLY A 232 4.57 18.06 -3.48
CA GLY A 232 3.19 18.27 -2.99
C GLY A 232 2.83 17.50 -1.72
N ALA A 233 1.53 17.48 -1.41
CA ALA A 233 1.02 16.98 -0.14
C ALA A 233 1.14 15.46 0.02
N ILE A 234 0.99 14.69 -1.07
CA ILE A 234 1.15 13.23 -1.05
C ILE A 234 2.61 12.86 -0.81
N TYR A 235 3.53 13.52 -1.51
CA TYR A 235 4.96 13.30 -1.32
C TYR A 235 5.41 13.59 0.11
N LYS A 236 5.03 14.76 0.65
CA LYS A 236 5.31 15.11 2.05
C LYS A 236 4.70 14.09 3.01
N PHE A 237 3.44 13.71 2.80
CA PHE A 237 2.78 12.72 3.65
C PHE A 237 3.55 11.40 3.74
N PHE A 238 4.01 10.84 2.61
CA PHE A 238 4.75 9.58 2.64
C PHE A 238 6.11 9.71 3.32
N ASN A 239 6.82 10.82 3.09
CA ASN A 239 8.15 11.02 3.67
C ASN A 239 8.10 11.38 5.17
N ASP A 240 7.17 12.25 5.57
CA ASP A 240 7.02 12.70 6.97
C ASP A 240 6.53 11.58 7.91
N ASN A 241 5.97 10.50 7.35
CA ASN A 241 5.42 9.39 8.13
C ASN A 241 6.23 8.09 7.95
N GLN A 242 7.43 8.13 7.35
CA GLN A 242 8.30 6.95 7.25
C GLN A 242 8.71 6.50 8.65
N ASP A 243 8.27 5.30 9.00
CA ASP A 243 8.55 4.71 10.30
C ASP A 243 8.44 3.18 10.17
N PHE A 244 9.59 2.52 10.16
CA PHE A 244 9.69 1.06 10.14
C PHE A 244 8.92 0.42 11.31
N GLU A 245 9.06 0.96 12.53
CA GLU A 245 8.40 0.46 13.73
C GLU A 245 6.90 0.75 13.76
N LYS A 246 6.39 1.63 12.90
CA LYS A 246 4.94 1.84 12.71
C LYS A 246 4.45 1.25 11.39
N GLY A 247 5.33 0.61 10.64
CA GLY A 247 5.07 -0.16 9.43
C GLY A 247 4.64 0.67 8.22
N LEU A 248 5.02 1.95 8.14
CA LEU A 248 5.03 2.68 6.87
C LEU A 248 6.48 2.76 6.39
N ASP A 249 6.88 1.74 5.64
CA ASP A 249 8.23 1.62 5.09
C ASP A 249 8.17 1.72 3.57
N ILE A 250 8.44 2.91 3.05
CA ILE A 250 8.30 3.17 1.62
C ILE A 250 9.44 2.52 0.82
N GLY A 251 10.67 2.53 1.34
CA GLY A 251 11.78 1.82 0.70
C GLY A 251 11.47 0.33 0.52
N ARG A 252 10.95 -0.33 1.57
CA ARG A 252 10.53 -1.73 1.51
C ARG A 252 9.39 -1.97 0.52
N ASN A 253 8.38 -1.11 0.52
CA ASN A 253 7.23 -1.25 -0.38
C ASN A 253 7.60 -1.01 -1.86
N ILE A 254 8.52 -0.08 -2.14
CA ILE A 254 9.07 0.09 -3.49
C ILE A 254 9.85 -1.16 -3.92
N ALA A 255 10.70 -1.70 -3.05
CA ALA A 255 11.45 -2.92 -3.35
C ALA A 255 10.50 -4.11 -3.66
N PHE A 256 9.42 -4.28 -2.88
CA PHE A 256 8.40 -5.29 -3.18
C PHE A 256 7.68 -5.03 -4.51
N ALA A 257 7.32 -3.78 -4.81
CA ALA A 257 6.68 -3.45 -6.08
C ALA A 257 7.59 -3.77 -7.28
N ILE A 258 8.90 -3.49 -7.18
CA ILE A 258 9.90 -3.86 -8.18
C ILE A 258 9.96 -5.38 -8.35
N LEU A 259 10.08 -6.13 -7.25
CA LEU A 259 10.12 -7.59 -7.26
C LEU A 259 8.88 -8.17 -7.97
N GLU A 260 7.68 -7.78 -7.55
CA GLU A 260 6.45 -8.28 -8.14
C GLU A 260 6.31 -7.90 -9.62
N LEU A 261 6.70 -6.69 -10.03
CA LEU A 261 6.66 -6.29 -11.44
C LEU A 261 7.62 -7.13 -12.29
N ILE A 262 8.80 -7.45 -11.75
CA ILE A 262 9.78 -8.30 -12.43
C ILE A 262 9.27 -9.75 -12.51
N GLU A 263 8.70 -10.28 -11.43
CA GLU A 263 8.12 -11.63 -11.39
C GLU A 263 6.93 -11.78 -12.34
N ASP A 264 6.04 -10.78 -12.39
CA ASP A 264 4.89 -10.77 -13.29
C ASP A 264 5.31 -10.64 -14.77
N ASN A 265 6.51 -10.13 -15.06
CA ASN A 265 6.97 -9.77 -16.41
C ASN A 265 8.36 -10.33 -16.76
N GLN A 266 8.69 -11.53 -16.29
CA GLN A 266 10.01 -12.15 -16.47
C GLN A 266 10.47 -12.23 -17.93
N HIS A 267 9.55 -12.35 -18.89
CA HIS A 267 9.85 -12.40 -20.32
C HIS A 267 10.59 -11.16 -20.84
N LEU A 268 10.47 -10.01 -20.16
CA LEU A 268 11.17 -8.78 -20.55
C LEU A 268 12.67 -8.84 -20.26
N LEU A 269 13.09 -9.64 -19.29
CA LEU A 269 14.48 -9.64 -18.77
C LEU A 269 15.51 -10.10 -19.80
N GLU A 270 15.09 -10.93 -20.75
CA GLU A 270 15.94 -11.49 -21.81
C GLU A 270 16.05 -10.59 -23.05
N LEU A 271 15.18 -9.57 -23.17
CA LEU A 271 15.19 -8.64 -24.29
C LEU A 271 16.46 -7.78 -24.29
N VAL A 272 16.91 -7.38 -25.48
CA VAL A 272 18.06 -6.49 -25.65
C VAL A 272 17.68 -5.08 -25.19
N TYR A 273 18.37 -4.54 -24.19
CA TYR A 273 17.96 -3.30 -23.52
C TYR A 273 17.84 -2.11 -24.48
N GLN A 274 18.83 -1.93 -25.36
CA GLN A 274 18.88 -0.80 -26.30
C GLN A 274 17.67 -0.75 -27.25
N GLU A 275 17.10 -1.91 -27.58
CA GLU A 275 15.93 -2.01 -28.47
C GLU A 275 14.61 -1.71 -27.74
N TYR A 276 14.56 -1.95 -26.43
CA TYR A 276 13.33 -1.93 -25.64
C TYR A 276 13.32 -0.86 -24.53
N ASN A 277 14.34 -0.01 -24.43
CA ASN A 277 14.44 1.05 -23.40
C ASN A 277 13.25 2.04 -23.40
N THR A 278 12.53 2.17 -24.52
CA THR A 278 11.30 2.99 -24.64
C THR A 278 10.04 2.29 -24.13
N ASN A 279 10.12 1.02 -23.73
CA ASN A 279 8.99 0.26 -23.20
C ASN A 279 8.44 0.93 -21.93
N PRO A 280 7.12 1.25 -21.88
CA PRO A 280 6.51 1.91 -20.72
C PRO A 280 6.70 1.20 -19.38
N LEU A 281 6.74 -0.13 -19.38
CA LEU A 281 6.93 -0.93 -18.18
C LEU A 281 8.39 -0.94 -17.72
N ILE A 282 9.35 -0.92 -18.66
CA ILE A 282 10.77 -0.79 -18.33
C ILE A 282 11.02 0.57 -17.68
N SER A 283 10.53 1.65 -18.30
CA SER A 283 10.59 3.00 -17.72
C SER A 283 9.88 3.10 -16.35
N HIS A 284 8.78 2.36 -16.15
CA HIS A 284 8.11 2.31 -14.85
C HIS A 284 9.02 1.69 -13.78
N ILE A 285 9.61 0.53 -14.05
CA ILE A 285 10.53 -0.14 -13.12
C ILE A 285 11.77 0.74 -12.86
N ASP A 286 12.32 1.40 -13.88
CA ASP A 286 13.43 2.36 -13.73
C ASP A 286 13.07 3.52 -12.80
N ASN A 287 11.88 4.11 -12.92
CA ASN A 287 11.42 5.17 -12.03
C ASN A 287 11.27 4.69 -10.57
N LEU A 288 10.92 3.43 -10.37
CA LEU A 288 10.86 2.82 -9.04
C LEU A 288 12.27 2.63 -8.46
N PHE A 289 13.23 2.15 -9.25
CA PHE A 289 14.64 2.10 -8.83
C PHE A 289 15.17 3.49 -8.47
N TYR A 290 14.96 4.49 -9.33
CA TYR A 290 15.36 5.86 -9.06
C TYR A 290 14.73 6.41 -7.77
N THR A 291 13.46 6.11 -7.51
CA THR A 291 12.83 6.53 -6.25
C THR A 291 13.41 5.78 -5.05
N LEU A 292 13.66 4.47 -5.18
CA LEU A 292 14.26 3.64 -4.14
C LEU A 292 15.66 4.15 -3.76
N GLU A 293 16.46 4.57 -4.74
CA GLU A 293 17.76 5.19 -4.51
C GLU A 293 17.67 6.45 -3.64
N ASN A 294 16.54 7.16 -3.71
CA ASN A 294 16.32 8.45 -3.06
C ASN A 294 15.49 8.35 -1.77
N THR A 295 15.14 7.15 -1.30
CA THR A 295 14.54 6.98 0.04
C THR A 295 15.58 7.19 1.14
N ASP A 296 15.13 7.59 2.33
CA ASP A 296 16.01 7.74 3.50
C ASP A 296 16.29 6.35 4.12
N PRO A 297 17.54 5.84 4.04
CA PRO A 297 17.89 4.53 4.58
C PRO A 297 17.95 4.49 6.11
N ASN A 298 17.94 5.65 6.80
CA ASN A 298 17.96 5.69 8.26
C ASN A 298 16.59 5.37 8.88
N VAL A 299 15.52 5.40 8.07
CA VAL A 299 14.14 5.13 8.50
C VAL A 299 13.45 4.01 7.72
N SER A 300 14.13 3.46 6.70
CA SER A 300 13.61 2.38 5.84
C SER A 300 14.34 1.05 6.09
N HIS A 301 13.60 -0.05 6.05
CA HIS A 301 14.12 -1.40 6.25
C HIS A 301 13.94 -2.26 4.99
N TYR A 302 14.98 -2.34 4.19
CA TYR A 302 14.97 -3.03 2.89
C TYR A 302 14.87 -4.57 3.00
N SER A 303 15.00 -5.15 4.20
CA SER A 303 15.03 -6.61 4.45
C SER A 303 15.96 -7.35 3.47
N ASN A 304 15.69 -8.61 3.11
CA ASN A 304 16.41 -9.34 2.05
C ASN A 304 15.77 -9.17 0.66
N ILE A 305 14.89 -8.17 0.45
CA ILE A 305 14.15 -8.00 -0.81
C ILE A 305 15.09 -7.72 -2.00
N PRO A 306 16.12 -6.86 -1.88
CA PRO A 306 17.11 -6.69 -2.94
C PRO A 306 17.72 -8.01 -3.43
N PHE A 307 18.03 -8.91 -2.50
CA PHE A 307 18.57 -10.24 -2.83
C PHE A 307 17.59 -11.08 -3.65
N PHE A 308 16.29 -11.05 -3.32
CA PHE A 308 15.26 -11.73 -4.09
C PHE A 308 15.09 -11.14 -5.50
N ILE A 309 15.12 -9.81 -5.64
CA ILE A 309 15.09 -9.13 -6.95
C ILE A 309 16.24 -9.64 -7.82
N GLN A 310 17.46 -9.59 -7.30
CA GLN A 310 18.64 -10.09 -8.00
C GLN A 310 18.49 -11.57 -8.38
N THR A 311 18.05 -12.40 -7.44
CA THR A 311 17.90 -13.85 -7.67
C THR A 311 16.94 -14.12 -8.82
N THR A 312 15.80 -13.42 -8.85
CA THR A 312 14.81 -13.52 -9.93
C THR A 312 15.39 -13.09 -11.27
N ILE A 313 16.13 -11.98 -11.30
CA ILE A 313 16.80 -11.50 -12.52
C ILE A 313 17.83 -12.53 -13.02
N LEU A 314 18.75 -12.97 -12.16
CA LEU A 314 19.84 -13.88 -12.52
C LEU A 314 19.36 -15.26 -12.95
N ASN A 315 18.17 -15.69 -12.51
CA ASN A 315 17.56 -16.94 -12.96
C ASN A 315 17.01 -16.88 -14.39
N LYS A 316 16.92 -15.69 -14.99
CA LYS A 316 16.29 -15.47 -16.29
C LYS A 316 17.23 -14.93 -17.35
N ILE A 317 18.30 -14.25 -16.96
CA ILE A 317 19.24 -13.70 -17.93
C ILE A 317 20.38 -14.67 -18.25
N ASP A 318 20.83 -14.64 -19.50
CA ASP A 318 22.06 -15.29 -19.93
C ASP A 318 23.21 -14.28 -19.91
N LEU A 319 24.08 -14.41 -18.91
CA LEU A 319 25.24 -13.53 -18.73
C LEU A 319 26.40 -13.81 -19.70
N SER A 320 26.34 -14.90 -20.49
CA SER A 320 27.38 -15.23 -21.47
C SER A 320 27.26 -14.42 -22.76
N LYS A 321 26.08 -13.87 -23.05
CA LYS A 321 25.83 -13.03 -24.23
C LYS A 321 26.56 -11.69 -24.09
N GLU A 322 27.10 -11.15 -25.19
CA GLU A 322 27.74 -9.82 -25.19
C GLU A 322 26.71 -8.70 -25.00
N SER A 323 25.55 -8.79 -25.68
CA SER A 323 24.50 -7.78 -25.58
C SER A 323 23.98 -7.61 -24.15
N GLU A 324 23.77 -6.36 -23.74
CA GLU A 324 23.09 -6.02 -22.50
C GLU A 324 21.60 -6.33 -22.61
N SER A 325 21.12 -7.21 -21.72
CA SER A 325 19.69 -7.49 -21.59
C SER A 325 19.03 -6.51 -20.61
N VAL A 326 17.71 -6.34 -20.70
CA VAL A 326 16.92 -5.54 -19.75
C VAL A 326 17.17 -6.01 -18.32
N GLY A 327 17.26 -7.32 -18.09
CA GLY A 327 17.55 -7.84 -16.76
C GLY A 327 18.97 -7.49 -16.29
N PHE A 328 19.97 -7.44 -17.17
CA PHE A 328 21.31 -6.97 -16.79
C PHE A 328 21.31 -5.47 -16.45
N HIS A 329 20.57 -4.66 -17.21
CA HIS A 329 20.37 -3.24 -16.88
C HIS A 329 19.73 -3.05 -15.49
N PHE A 330 18.64 -3.77 -15.19
CA PHE A 330 18.02 -3.73 -13.85
C PHE A 330 18.93 -4.26 -12.74
N LEU A 331 19.80 -5.23 -13.06
CA LEU A 331 20.79 -5.71 -12.12
C LEU A 331 21.81 -4.61 -11.77
N ASN A 332 22.35 -3.90 -12.77
CA ASN A 332 23.23 -2.75 -12.56
C ASN A 332 22.52 -1.67 -11.72
N LYS A 333 21.27 -1.33 -12.06
CA LYS A 333 20.48 -0.37 -11.27
C LYS A 333 20.28 -0.79 -9.82
N LEU A 334 20.05 -2.08 -9.56
CA LEU A 334 19.94 -2.58 -8.19
C LEU A 334 21.25 -2.41 -7.40
N PHE A 335 22.40 -2.68 -8.03
CA PHE A 335 23.70 -2.46 -7.39
C PHE A 335 23.96 -0.98 -7.09
N ASP A 336 23.67 -0.09 -8.04
CA ASP A 336 23.74 1.36 -7.83
C ASP A 336 22.85 1.82 -6.69
N VAL A 337 21.59 1.38 -6.66
CA VAL A 337 20.64 1.75 -5.61
C VAL A 337 21.15 1.32 -4.24
N VAL A 338 21.60 0.08 -4.07
CA VAL A 338 22.08 -0.39 -2.77
C VAL A 338 23.37 0.30 -2.36
N LYS A 339 24.27 0.60 -3.32
CA LYS A 339 25.45 1.43 -3.09
C LYS A 339 25.05 2.82 -2.56
N GLU A 340 24.16 3.52 -3.26
CA GLU A 340 23.69 4.86 -2.88
C GLU A 340 22.94 4.89 -1.55
N LEU A 341 22.14 3.86 -1.26
CA LEU A 341 21.51 3.72 0.05
C LEU A 341 22.54 3.49 1.16
N ASN A 342 23.63 2.77 0.89
CA ASN A 342 24.73 2.61 1.84
C ASN A 342 25.45 3.94 2.11
N VAL A 343 25.54 4.82 1.10
CA VAL A 343 26.06 6.20 1.23
C VAL A 343 25.31 7.00 2.27
N LYS A 344 23.99 6.96 2.21
CA LYS A 344 23.12 7.91 2.90
C LYS A 344 22.89 7.56 4.39
N ILE A 345 23.43 6.45 4.88
CA ILE A 345 23.30 6.05 6.29
C ILE A 345 24.23 6.89 7.17
N SER A 346 23.66 7.62 8.12
CA SER A 346 24.40 8.40 9.11
C SER A 346 24.64 7.57 10.38
N ASN A 347 25.90 7.30 10.75
CA ASN A 347 26.45 6.75 12.03
C ASN A 347 25.70 5.65 12.81
N ASP A 348 24.53 5.17 12.36
CA ASP A 348 23.78 4.08 12.94
C ASP A 348 24.44 2.77 12.50
N ASN A 349 25.14 2.15 13.44
CA ASN A 349 25.89 0.93 13.18
C ASN A 349 24.99 -0.25 12.79
N GLN A 350 23.73 -0.29 13.24
CA GLN A 350 22.84 -1.43 12.98
C GLN A 350 22.30 -1.39 11.54
N HIS A 351 21.76 -0.24 11.09
CA HIS A 351 21.27 -0.08 9.73
C HIS A 351 22.42 -0.21 8.71
N LYS A 352 23.60 0.34 9.05
CA LYS A 352 24.80 0.20 8.23
C LYS A 352 25.25 -1.25 8.08
N GLU A 353 25.25 -2.03 9.16
CA GLU A 353 25.61 -3.45 9.11
C GLU A 353 24.61 -4.25 8.25
N GLN A 354 23.32 -3.95 8.34
CA GLN A 354 22.30 -4.61 7.53
C GLN A 354 22.49 -4.34 6.03
N LEU A 355 22.65 -3.07 5.62
CA LEU A 355 22.84 -2.74 4.20
C LEU A 355 24.19 -3.24 3.68
N ASN A 356 25.24 -3.28 4.51
CA ASN A 356 26.50 -3.94 4.16
C ASN A 356 26.31 -5.44 3.91
N LYS A 357 25.55 -6.14 4.76
CA LYS A 357 25.23 -7.56 4.55
C LYS A 357 24.47 -7.77 3.24
N ILE A 358 23.46 -6.95 2.96
CA ILE A 358 22.70 -6.99 1.70
C ILE A 358 23.65 -6.78 0.53
N PHE A 359 24.43 -5.70 0.52
CA PHE A 359 25.35 -5.38 -0.57
C PHE A 359 26.35 -6.51 -0.81
N ASN A 360 27.03 -7.01 0.23
CA ASN A 360 27.97 -8.13 0.10
C ASN A 360 27.30 -9.41 -0.43
N SER A 361 26.09 -9.75 0.06
CA SER A 361 25.35 -10.91 -0.42
C SER A 361 24.97 -10.82 -1.89
N LEU A 362 24.69 -9.62 -2.41
CA LEU A 362 24.42 -9.41 -3.82
C LEU A 362 25.64 -9.77 -4.68
N TYR A 363 26.85 -9.36 -4.26
CA TYR A 363 28.07 -9.70 -5.01
C TYR A 363 28.36 -11.20 -5.00
N VAL A 364 28.26 -11.84 -3.83
CA VAL A 364 28.47 -13.28 -3.71
C VAL A 364 27.51 -14.05 -4.62
N SER A 365 26.22 -13.72 -4.59
CA SER A 365 25.22 -14.40 -5.41
C SER A 365 25.43 -14.18 -6.91
N PHE A 366 25.80 -12.94 -7.30
CA PHE A 366 26.19 -12.67 -8.69
C PHE A 366 27.34 -13.57 -9.12
N ILE A 367 28.44 -13.59 -8.35
CA ILE A 367 29.63 -14.36 -8.69
C ILE A 367 29.36 -15.86 -8.80
N GLU A 368 28.57 -16.43 -7.90
CA GLU A 368 28.19 -17.85 -7.94
C GLU A 368 27.50 -18.23 -9.25
N LYS A 369 26.63 -17.35 -9.77
CA LYS A 369 25.87 -17.56 -11.01
C LYS A 369 26.61 -17.09 -12.26
N ALA A 370 27.53 -16.15 -12.13
CA ALA A 370 28.19 -15.45 -13.23
C ALA A 370 29.58 -16.05 -13.58
N LYS A 371 29.86 -17.31 -13.22
CA LYS A 371 31.17 -17.96 -13.47
C LYS A 371 31.63 -17.81 -14.93
N ASN A 372 30.71 -18.01 -15.87
CA ASN A 372 30.94 -17.92 -17.33
C ASN A 372 30.51 -16.58 -17.95
N SER A 373 30.24 -15.55 -17.15
CA SER A 373 29.85 -14.25 -17.69
C SER A 373 31.00 -13.57 -18.43
N HIS A 374 30.64 -12.75 -19.44
CA HIS A 374 31.60 -11.94 -20.19
C HIS A 374 32.40 -11.03 -19.27
N GLY A 375 33.67 -10.79 -19.59
CA GLY A 375 34.58 -9.98 -18.78
C GLY A 375 34.00 -8.61 -18.45
N ASP A 376 33.41 -7.94 -19.45
CA ASP A 376 32.85 -6.60 -19.31
C ASP A 376 31.67 -6.56 -18.33
N LYS A 377 30.81 -7.59 -18.32
CA LYS A 377 29.70 -7.69 -17.37
C LYS A 377 30.19 -7.84 -15.93
N LYS A 378 31.29 -8.57 -15.73
CA LYS A 378 31.96 -8.66 -14.41
C LYS A 378 32.56 -7.31 -14.03
N ILE A 379 33.15 -6.58 -14.98
CA ILE A 379 33.72 -5.25 -14.76
C ILE A 379 32.62 -4.26 -14.35
N TYR A 380 31.49 -4.18 -15.07
CA TYR A 380 30.36 -3.31 -14.74
C TYR A 380 29.90 -3.49 -13.30
N ILE A 381 29.57 -4.74 -12.93
CA ILE A 381 29.11 -5.05 -11.58
C ILE A 381 30.19 -4.74 -10.54
N GLY A 382 31.44 -5.11 -10.83
CA GLY A 382 32.57 -4.83 -9.96
C GLY A 382 32.89 -3.34 -9.76
N CYS A 383 32.63 -2.48 -10.75
CA CYS A 383 32.83 -1.02 -10.62
C CYS A 383 32.00 -0.47 -9.44
N HIS A 384 30.74 -0.90 -9.24
CA HIS A 384 29.89 -0.40 -8.14
C HIS A 384 30.49 -0.65 -6.74
N TYR A 385 31.20 -1.76 -6.53
CA TYR A 385 31.82 -2.07 -5.24
C TYR A 385 33.11 -1.28 -5.02
N VAL A 386 33.91 -1.13 -6.08
CA VAL A 386 35.13 -0.32 -6.03
C VAL A 386 34.77 1.14 -5.79
N ASP A 387 33.71 1.63 -6.43
CA ASP A 387 33.14 2.95 -6.18
C ASP A 387 32.72 3.09 -4.71
N TYR A 388 31.94 2.16 -4.17
CA TYR A 388 31.59 2.16 -2.74
C TYR A 388 32.81 2.27 -1.80
N MET A 389 33.90 1.56 -2.09
CA MET A 389 35.10 1.57 -1.24
C MET A 389 35.94 2.85 -1.35
N PHE A 390 36.01 3.44 -2.55
CA PHE A 390 36.98 4.48 -2.88
C PHE A 390 36.35 5.82 -3.27
N ASN A 391 35.04 6.00 -3.09
CA ASN A 391 34.36 7.25 -3.44
C ASN A 391 34.81 8.42 -2.54
N ASP A 392 35.14 9.54 -3.18
CA ASP A 392 35.69 10.76 -2.57
C ASP A 392 34.76 11.41 -1.53
N LEU A 393 33.44 11.18 -1.63
CA LEU A 393 32.46 11.66 -0.64
C LEU A 393 32.67 11.04 0.76
N TYR A 394 33.49 10.00 0.87
CA TYR A 394 33.72 9.24 2.10
C TYR A 394 35.18 9.13 2.47
N PHE A 395 35.96 10.13 2.08
CA PHE A 395 37.40 10.12 2.25
C PHE A 395 37.85 9.69 3.67
N GLU A 396 37.12 10.13 4.70
CA GLU A 396 37.41 9.84 6.11
C GLU A 396 37.19 8.36 6.50
N ASN A 397 36.44 7.60 5.70
CA ASN A 397 36.05 6.21 6.00
C ASN A 397 36.66 5.17 5.05
N ILE A 398 37.46 5.55 4.04
CA ILE A 398 38.03 4.61 3.05
C ILE A 398 38.68 3.41 3.73
N LYS A 399 39.53 3.64 4.74
CA LYS A 399 40.21 2.58 5.46
C LYS A 399 39.23 1.55 6.03
N ARG A 400 38.14 2.02 6.66
CA ARG A 400 37.07 1.15 7.19
C ARG A 400 36.44 0.31 6.09
N HIS A 401 36.13 0.89 4.93
CA HIS A 401 35.54 0.16 3.81
C HIS A 401 36.49 -0.89 3.24
N THR A 402 37.77 -0.55 3.10
CA THR A 402 38.80 -1.50 2.64
C THR A 402 39.07 -2.62 3.66
N ASP A 403 39.01 -2.33 4.96
CA ASP A 403 39.15 -3.35 6.01
C ASP A 403 37.93 -4.31 6.02
N GLN A 404 36.72 -3.77 5.83
CA GLN A 404 35.50 -4.58 5.69
C GLN A 404 35.54 -5.46 4.43
N PHE A 405 36.10 -4.95 3.35
CA PHE A 405 36.30 -5.72 2.13
C PHE A 405 37.30 -6.87 2.33
N GLU A 406 38.44 -6.59 2.95
CA GLU A 406 39.44 -7.61 3.27
C GLU A 406 38.83 -8.71 4.14
N GLU A 407 38.11 -8.35 5.19
CA GLU A 407 37.40 -9.30 6.05
C GLU A 407 36.37 -10.13 5.25
N HIS A 408 35.63 -9.50 4.34
CA HIS A 408 34.66 -10.18 3.48
C HIS A 408 35.33 -11.21 2.55
N ILE A 409 36.43 -10.84 1.89
CA ILE A 409 37.20 -11.74 1.02
C ILE A 409 37.79 -12.89 1.82
N GLN A 410 38.33 -12.64 3.01
CA GLN A 410 38.93 -13.69 3.86
C GLN A 410 37.89 -14.68 4.40
N LYS A 411 36.64 -14.25 4.62
CA LYS A 411 35.55 -15.10 5.10
C LYS A 411 34.82 -15.85 3.98
N ALA A 412 35.03 -15.48 2.72
CA ALA A 412 34.42 -16.18 1.59
C ALA A 412 35.05 -17.57 1.41
N GLY A 413 34.25 -18.56 1.00
CA GLY A 413 34.77 -19.88 0.64
C GLY A 413 35.68 -19.81 -0.60
N ASP A 414 36.66 -20.71 -0.69
CA ASP A 414 37.77 -20.66 -1.66
C ASP A 414 37.34 -20.39 -3.12
N ASP A 415 36.31 -21.07 -3.61
CA ASP A 415 35.81 -20.90 -4.99
C ASP A 415 35.21 -19.50 -5.26
N ILE A 416 34.48 -18.98 -4.27
CA ILE A 416 33.84 -17.66 -4.34
C ILE A 416 34.91 -16.58 -4.22
N LYS A 417 35.84 -16.76 -3.27
CA LYS A 417 36.99 -15.89 -3.03
C LYS A 417 37.82 -15.72 -4.29
N LYS A 418 38.19 -16.83 -4.95
CA LYS A 418 38.87 -16.84 -6.25
C LYS A 418 38.15 -16.00 -7.30
N SER A 419 36.84 -16.16 -7.40
CA SER A 419 36.04 -15.51 -8.44
C SER A 419 35.83 -14.02 -8.18
N LEU A 420 35.61 -13.63 -6.93
CA LEU A 420 35.58 -12.22 -6.49
C LEU A 420 36.93 -11.56 -6.76
N CYS A 421 38.03 -12.21 -6.38
CA CYS A 421 39.38 -11.76 -6.66
C CYS A 421 39.60 -11.45 -8.14
N LYS A 422 39.24 -12.39 -9.02
CA LYS A 422 39.38 -12.22 -10.47
C LYS A 422 38.57 -11.04 -10.99
N MET A 423 37.32 -10.89 -10.54
CA MET A 423 36.50 -9.75 -10.90
C MET A 423 37.14 -8.43 -10.46
N TYR A 424 37.58 -8.31 -9.21
CA TYR A 424 38.19 -7.08 -8.71
C TYR A 424 39.54 -6.78 -9.35
N LEU A 425 40.38 -7.78 -9.59
CA LEU A 425 41.62 -7.58 -10.34
C LEU A 425 41.37 -7.08 -11.77
N LEU A 426 40.30 -7.54 -12.44
CA LEU A 426 39.89 -7.02 -13.75
C LEU A 426 39.46 -5.54 -13.67
N VAL A 427 38.74 -5.15 -12.63
CA VAL A 427 38.31 -3.75 -12.41
C VAL A 427 39.51 -2.85 -12.09
N LEU A 428 40.44 -3.33 -11.26
CA LEU A 428 41.66 -2.63 -10.85
C LEU A 428 42.75 -2.60 -11.95
N ASP A 429 42.59 -3.36 -13.03
CA ASP A 429 43.45 -3.29 -14.22
C ASP A 429 43.13 -2.04 -15.04
N GLU A 430 44.00 -1.04 -14.90
CA GLU A 430 43.91 0.25 -15.55
C GLU A 430 43.94 0.20 -17.09
N SER A 431 44.32 -0.91 -17.71
CA SER A 431 44.25 -1.02 -19.18
C SER A 431 42.85 -1.39 -19.68
N ARG A 432 42.07 -2.13 -18.89
CA ARG A 432 40.81 -2.77 -19.32
C ARG A 432 39.56 -2.06 -18.81
N SER A 433 39.61 -1.48 -17.62
CA SER A 433 38.42 -0.83 -17.01
C SER A 433 38.17 0.60 -17.49
N ARG A 434 38.94 1.11 -18.47
CA ARG A 434 38.99 2.55 -18.78
C ARG A 434 37.67 3.07 -19.35
N GLU A 435 37.07 2.30 -20.24
CA GLU A 435 35.80 2.63 -20.88
C GLU A 435 34.58 2.43 -19.96
N PHE A 436 34.69 1.53 -18.97
CA PHE A 436 33.56 1.09 -18.13
C PHE A 436 33.50 1.77 -16.76
N CYS A 437 34.64 2.18 -16.23
CA CYS A 437 34.80 2.76 -14.90
C CYS A 437 35.35 4.22 -14.98
N GLU A 438 35.03 4.97 -16.04
CA GLU A 438 35.73 6.21 -16.43
C GLU A 438 35.61 7.34 -15.39
N ASP A 439 34.46 7.48 -14.72
CA ASP A 439 34.25 8.39 -13.59
C ASP A 439 35.12 8.01 -12.37
N HIS A 440 35.35 6.72 -12.14
CA HIS A 440 36.08 6.20 -10.97
C HIS A 440 37.59 6.50 -11.03
N ARG A 441 38.14 6.70 -12.23
CA ARG A 441 39.55 7.10 -12.42
C ARG A 441 39.77 8.57 -12.15
N HIS A 442 38.77 9.42 -12.45
CA HIS A 442 38.88 10.83 -12.12
C HIS A 442 38.99 11.02 -10.61
N TYR A 443 38.28 10.27 -9.78
CA TYR A 443 38.38 10.42 -8.32
C TYR A 443 39.71 9.92 -7.72
N THR A 444 40.22 8.76 -8.16
CA THR A 444 41.52 8.22 -7.69
C THR A 444 42.74 9.05 -8.09
N HIS A 445 42.65 9.81 -9.20
CA HIS A 445 43.79 10.53 -9.78
C HIS A 445 43.67 12.07 -9.81
N SER A 446 42.46 12.65 -9.72
CA SER A 446 42.27 14.10 -9.92
C SER A 446 42.62 14.98 -8.72
N ARG A 447 42.84 14.42 -7.52
CA ARG A 447 43.09 15.25 -6.32
C ARG A 447 44.24 14.81 -5.41
N GLY A 448 45.24 14.10 -5.94
CA GLY A 448 46.51 13.89 -5.20
C GLY A 448 46.32 13.29 -3.80
N ASN A 449 45.30 12.45 -3.61
CA ASN A 449 44.92 12.00 -2.29
C ASN A 449 45.69 10.73 -1.90
N ASP A 450 46.76 10.89 -1.14
CA ASP A 450 47.69 9.83 -0.78
C ASP A 450 47.01 8.65 -0.07
N THR A 451 45.92 8.88 0.69
CA THR A 451 45.20 7.80 1.37
C THR A 451 44.48 6.89 0.38
N ILE A 452 43.80 7.44 -0.64
CA ILE A 452 43.15 6.62 -1.68
C ILE A 452 44.19 5.79 -2.42
N LYS A 453 45.28 6.41 -2.87
CA LYS A 453 46.37 5.70 -3.57
C LYS A 453 46.99 4.60 -2.71
N LYS A 454 47.20 4.86 -1.43
CA LYS A 454 47.75 3.90 -0.47
C LYS A 454 46.81 2.70 -0.28
N GLU A 455 45.54 2.96 -0.02
CA GLU A 455 44.54 1.89 0.20
C GLU A 455 44.26 1.11 -1.09
N TRP A 456 44.24 1.77 -2.25
CA TRP A 456 44.15 1.12 -3.56
C TRP A 456 45.32 0.15 -3.80
N GLY A 457 46.55 0.63 -3.59
CA GLY A 457 47.75 -0.20 -3.70
C GLY A 457 47.77 -1.36 -2.68
N ARG A 458 47.24 -1.14 -1.47
CA ARG A 458 47.11 -2.17 -0.44
C ARG A 458 46.15 -3.28 -0.88
N ILE A 459 44.95 -2.92 -1.32
CA ILE A 459 43.93 -3.89 -1.78
C ILE A 459 44.41 -4.64 -3.02
N LYS A 460 45.04 -3.95 -3.99
CA LYS A 460 45.62 -4.60 -5.16
C LYS A 460 46.65 -5.66 -4.76
N LYS A 461 47.59 -5.32 -3.87
CA LYS A 461 48.59 -6.28 -3.35
C LYS A 461 47.96 -7.43 -2.59
N LEU A 462 46.93 -7.19 -1.78
CA LEU A 462 46.19 -8.22 -1.07
C LEU A 462 45.58 -9.24 -2.04
N LEU A 463 44.92 -8.74 -3.09
CA LEU A 463 44.29 -9.59 -4.11
C LEU A 463 45.33 -10.35 -4.94
N GLU A 464 46.44 -9.71 -5.33
CA GLU A 464 47.55 -10.35 -6.06
C GLU A 464 48.28 -11.42 -5.21
N ALA A 465 48.43 -11.19 -3.90
CA ALA A 465 49.08 -12.11 -2.98
C ALA A 465 48.20 -13.31 -2.59
N THR A 466 46.89 -13.21 -2.82
CA THR A 466 45.96 -14.31 -2.57
C THR A 466 46.18 -15.37 -3.66
N SER A 467 46.76 -16.52 -3.28
CA SER A 467 47.21 -17.60 -4.19
C SER A 467 46.13 -18.12 -5.15
N GLU A 468 44.86 -17.96 -4.80
CA GLU A 468 43.70 -18.31 -5.61
C GLU A 468 43.50 -17.39 -6.82
N CYS A 469 44.11 -16.20 -6.82
CA CYS A 469 43.86 -15.10 -7.76
C CYS A 469 44.93 -15.03 -8.87
N SER A 470 46.06 -15.69 -8.68
CA SER A 470 47.21 -15.78 -9.59
C SER A 470 47.11 -16.86 -10.69
N SER A 471 45.90 -17.23 -11.11
CA SER A 471 45.67 -18.22 -12.19
C SER A 471 44.68 -17.77 -13.24
#